data_AF-A0AAN8T0B2-F1
#
_entry.id   AF-A0AAN8T0B2-F1
#
_cell.length_a   1.000
_cell.length_b   1.000
_cell.length_c   1.000
_cell.angle_alpha   90.00
_cell.angle_beta   90.00
_cell.angle_gamma   90.00
#
_symmetry.space_group_name_H-M   'P 1'
#
loop_
_entity.id
_entity.type
_entity.pdbx_description
1 polymer ?
#
loop_
_entity_poly.entity_id
_entity_poly.type
_entity_poly.pdbx_seq_one_letter_code
_entity_poly.pdbx_strand_id
1 'polypeptide(L)'
;MLSLRDIDEAMNKIELDEFERALRISSEVGLTVKLFDTTFLSLLRTDGHPGVYRQFQPFAGGNRHRKVQNDCLHWCLPGPIESWNDFVTSRKTRKKFKIGK
;
A
#
# COMPACT_ATOMS: atom_id res chain seq x y z
N MET A 1 -8.38 14.20 13.19
CA MET A 1 -8.31 13.80 11.77
C MET A 1 -6.85 13.53 11.48
N LEU A 2 -6.50 12.33 11.02
CA LEU A 2 -5.10 11.98 10.75
C LEU A 2 -4.60 12.86 9.58
N SER A 3 -3.53 13.62 9.81
CA SER A 3 -2.88 14.42 8.77
C SER A 3 -1.75 13.62 8.15
N LEU A 4 -1.64 13.67 6.82
CA LEU A 4 -0.44 13.22 6.13
C LEU A 4 0.74 14.12 6.52
N ARG A 5 1.96 13.59 6.49
CA ARG A 5 3.15 14.44 6.56
C ARG A 5 3.27 15.18 5.23
N ASP A 6 3.88 16.36 5.24
CA ASP A 6 4.02 17.22 4.06
C ASP A 6 4.59 16.47 2.84
N ILE A 7 5.54 15.55 3.08
CA ILE A 7 6.15 14.72 2.03
C ILE A 7 5.14 13.71 1.49
N ASP A 8 4.38 13.03 2.36
CA ASP A 8 3.42 12.01 1.94
C ASP A 8 2.26 12.65 1.16
N GLU A 9 1.85 13.87 1.54
CA GLU A 9 0.86 14.66 0.81
C GLU A 9 1.37 15.09 -0.58
N ALA A 10 2.62 15.57 -0.65
CA ALA A 10 3.24 15.94 -1.92
C ALA A 10 3.35 14.73 -2.87
N MET A 11 3.76 13.57 -2.35
CA MET A 11 3.86 12.35 -3.16
C MET A 11 2.49 11.85 -3.62
N ASN A 12 1.50 11.81 -2.72
CA ASN A 12 0.13 11.42 -3.08
C ASN A 12 -0.44 12.33 -4.17
N LYS A 13 -0.19 13.64 -4.09
CA LYS A 13 -0.62 14.58 -5.13
C LYS A 13 0.02 14.27 -6.50
N ILE A 14 1.32 13.99 -6.53
CA ILE A 14 2.01 13.61 -7.77
C ILE A 14 1.41 12.31 -8.34
N GLU A 15 1.14 11.32 -7.50
CA GLU A 15 0.52 10.05 -7.91
C GLU A 15 -0.87 10.26 -8.54
N LEU A 16 -1.68 11.16 -7.96
CA LEU A 16 -3.00 11.51 -8.49
C LEU A 16 -2.91 12.26 -9.82
N ASP A 17 -2.00 13.24 -9.93
CA ASP A 17 -1.77 13.99 -11.18
C ASP A 17 -1.32 13.07 -12.32
N GLU A 18 -0.44 12.09 -12.04
CA GLU A 18 -0.02 11.09 -13.03
C GLU A 18 -1.14 10.11 -13.39
N PHE A 19 -1.98 9.75 -12.42
CA PHE A 19 -3.16 8.93 -12.70
C PHE A 19 -4.15 9.64 -13.63
N GLU A 20 -4.37 10.94 -13.48
CA GLU A 20 -5.21 11.73 -14.38
C GLU A 20 -4.65 11.78 -15.81
N ARG A 21 -3.32 11.91 -15.95
CA ARG A 21 -2.65 11.80 -17.26
C ARG A 21 -2.86 10.42 -17.88
N ALA A 22 -2.70 9.36 -17.09
CA ALA A 22 -2.94 7.99 -17.54
C ALA A 22 -4.41 7.77 -17.96
N LEU A 23 -5.37 8.39 -17.28
CA LEU A 23 -6.78 8.32 -17.65
C LEU A 23 -7.04 8.89 -19.05
N ARG A 24 -6.46 10.05 -19.36
CA ARG A 24 -6.59 10.67 -20.71
C ARG A 24 -6.07 9.74 -21.79
N ILE A 25 -4.85 9.20 -21.63
CA ILE A 25 -4.25 8.26 -22.58
C ILE A 25 -5.11 7.00 -22.68
N SER A 26 -5.57 6.45 -21.56
CA SER A 26 -6.39 5.24 -21.54
C SER A 26 -7.69 5.39 -22.32
N SER A 27 -8.31 6.58 -22.28
CA SER A 27 -9.51 6.90 -23.05
C SER A 27 -9.24 6.92 -24.56
N GLU A 28 -8.07 7.40 -24.99
CA GLU A 28 -7.68 7.44 -26.41
C GLU A 28 -7.44 6.03 -26.97
N VAL A 29 -6.88 5.12 -26.16
CA VAL A 29 -6.58 3.73 -26.56
C VAL A 29 -7.69 2.73 -26.22
N GLY A 30 -8.82 3.19 -25.65
CA GLY A 30 -9.96 2.34 -25.29
C GLY A 30 -9.74 1.41 -24.09
N LEU A 31 -8.80 1.73 -23.19
CA LEU A 31 -8.52 0.98 -21.97
C LEU A 31 -9.27 1.58 -20.76
N THR A 32 -9.82 0.72 -19.90
CA THR A 32 -10.39 1.14 -18.61
C THR A 32 -9.37 0.97 -17.50
N VAL A 33 -8.83 2.08 -17.01
CA VAL A 33 -7.93 2.10 -15.83
C VAL A 33 -8.73 2.56 -14.60
N LYS A 34 -8.40 2.02 -13.43
CA LYS A 34 -8.97 2.43 -12.14
C LYS A 34 -7.86 2.57 -11.11
N LEU A 35 -7.92 3.63 -10.30
CA LEU A 35 -7.01 3.83 -9.19
C LEU A 35 -7.36 2.87 -8.05
N PHE A 36 -6.34 2.20 -7.53
CA PHE A 36 -6.42 1.47 -6.28
C PHE A 36 -5.72 2.29 -5.20
N ASP A 37 -6.45 3.26 -4.64
CA ASP A 37 -5.92 4.16 -3.62
C ASP A 37 -5.88 3.44 -2.26
N THR A 38 -4.66 3.14 -1.80
CA THR A 38 -4.39 2.54 -0.50
C THR A 38 -3.78 3.54 0.48
N THR A 39 -3.64 4.81 0.12
CA THR A 39 -2.84 5.80 0.88
C THR A 39 -3.31 5.92 2.32
N PHE A 40 -4.58 6.30 2.52
CA PHE A 40 -5.16 6.45 3.86
C PHE A 40 -5.29 5.12 4.60
N LEU A 41 -5.61 4.04 3.87
CA LEU A 41 -5.73 2.72 4.47
C LEU A 41 -4.39 2.23 5.05
N SER A 42 -3.29 2.52 4.35
CA SER A 42 -1.93 2.18 4.76
C SER A 42 -1.46 3.07 5.90
N LEU A 43 -1.81 4.35 5.87
CA LEU A 43 -1.48 5.31 6.93
C LEU A 43 -2.08 4.90 8.29
N LEU A 44 -3.25 4.26 8.29
CA LEU A 44 -3.89 3.74 9.50
C LEU A 44 -3.18 2.52 10.12
N ARG A 45 -2.23 1.92 9.40
CA ARG A 45 -1.65 0.61 9.72
C ARG A 45 -0.14 0.68 9.96
N THR A 46 0.37 1.74 10.58
CA THR A 46 1.81 1.91 10.87
C THR A 46 2.40 0.79 11.73
N ASP A 47 1.56 0.06 12.46
CA ASP A 47 1.93 -1.13 13.25
C ASP A 47 2.23 -2.36 12.39
N GLY A 48 1.86 -2.36 11.11
CA GLY A 48 2.09 -3.46 10.19
C GLY A 48 3.52 -3.59 9.67
N HIS A 49 4.43 -2.67 10.03
CA HIS A 49 5.82 -2.71 9.58
C HIS A 49 6.68 -3.68 10.41
N PRO A 50 7.65 -4.37 9.81
CA PRO A 50 8.54 -5.30 10.53
C PRO A 50 9.51 -4.58 11.48
N GLY A 51 9.80 -3.30 11.27
CA GLY A 51 10.73 -2.55 12.11
C GLY A 51 12.09 -3.23 12.16
N VAL A 52 12.57 -3.58 13.35
CA VAL A 52 13.84 -4.32 13.56
C VAL A 52 13.77 -5.78 13.11
N TYR A 53 12.57 -6.35 12.99
CA TYR A 53 12.34 -7.78 12.74
C TYR A 53 12.24 -8.14 11.27
N ARG A 54 12.77 -7.29 10.38
CA ARG A 54 12.89 -7.61 8.95
C ARG A 54 13.73 -8.88 8.72
N GLN A 55 14.75 -9.09 9.56
CA GLN A 55 15.60 -10.29 9.53
C GLN A 55 15.22 -11.24 10.67
N PHE A 56 15.38 -12.53 10.45
CA PHE A 56 15.14 -13.55 11.47
C PHE A 56 16.13 -13.36 12.63
N GLN A 57 15.59 -13.17 13.83
CA GLN A 57 16.33 -13.03 15.09
C GLN A 57 17.44 -11.94 15.05
N PRO A 58 17.06 -10.65 14.93
CA PRO A 58 18.00 -9.54 14.79
C PRO A 58 18.87 -9.28 16.03
N PHE A 59 18.71 -10.05 17.11
CA PHE A 59 19.50 -9.92 18.34
C PHE A 59 20.15 -11.23 18.83
N ALA A 60 20.06 -12.34 18.06
CA ALA A 60 20.55 -13.65 18.51
C ALA A 60 22.07 -13.74 18.76
N GLY A 61 22.87 -12.79 18.27
CA GLY A 61 24.31 -12.74 18.46
C GLY A 61 24.79 -12.18 19.81
N GLY A 62 23.90 -11.98 20.80
CA GLY A 62 24.25 -11.50 22.15
C GLY A 62 24.71 -10.04 22.24
N ASN A 63 24.99 -9.38 21.11
CA ASN A 63 25.36 -7.97 21.07
C ASN A 63 24.12 -7.08 21.19
N ARG A 64 23.80 -6.69 22.42
CA ARG A 64 22.71 -5.75 22.76
C ARG A 64 22.88 -4.35 22.16
N HIS A 65 24.07 -4.00 21.66
CA HIS A 65 24.39 -2.71 21.03
C HIS A 65 24.44 -2.77 19.50
N ARG A 66 24.07 -3.90 18.88
CA ARG A 66 24.04 -4.00 17.42
C ARG A 66 22.99 -3.04 16.86
N LYS A 67 23.43 -2.11 16.00
CA LYS A 67 22.52 -1.20 15.29
C LYS A 67 21.72 -2.00 14.26
N VAL A 68 20.47 -2.31 14.59
CA VAL A 68 19.54 -2.98 13.67
C VAL A 68 18.82 -1.91 12.85
N GLN A 69 18.73 -2.13 11.53
CA GLN A 69 17.99 -1.24 10.65
C GLN A 69 16.49 -1.39 10.91
N ASN A 70 15.79 -0.27 11.11
CA ASN A 70 14.33 -0.24 11.12
C ASN A 70 13.82 -0.17 9.68
N ASP A 71 13.02 -1.15 9.30
CA ASP A 71 12.31 -1.15 8.03
C ASP A 71 10.89 -0.58 8.22
N CYS A 72 10.69 0.63 7.71
CA CYS A 72 9.42 1.36 7.71
C CYS A 72 8.76 1.40 6.32
N LEU A 73 9.28 0.63 5.36
CA LEU A 73 8.76 0.60 3.99
C LEU A 73 7.98 -0.70 3.73
N HIS A 74 8.50 -1.83 4.18
CA HIS A 74 7.89 -3.14 3.94
C HIS A 74 6.81 -3.47 4.97
N TRP A 75 5.96 -4.44 4.65
CA TRP A 75 4.88 -4.92 5.52
C TRP A 75 5.16 -6.32 6.02
N CYS A 76 4.81 -6.60 7.28
CA CYS A 76 4.76 -7.96 7.82
C CYS A 76 3.69 -8.80 7.14
N LEU A 77 3.91 -10.12 7.16
CA LEU A 77 2.93 -11.14 6.77
C LEU A 77 2.69 -12.09 7.96
N PRO A 78 1.43 -12.32 8.38
CA PRO A 78 0.22 -11.63 7.94
C PRO A 78 0.18 -10.17 8.42
N GLY A 79 -0.48 -9.27 7.69
CA GLY A 79 -0.47 -7.84 7.95
C GLY A 79 -1.42 -6.98 7.08
N PRO A 80 -1.09 -5.71 6.83
CA PRO A 80 -1.94 -4.78 6.08
C PRO A 80 -2.16 -5.15 4.62
N ILE A 81 -1.21 -5.88 4.03
CA ILE A 81 -1.25 -6.26 2.61
C ILE A 81 -2.38 -7.26 2.32
N GLU A 82 -2.77 -8.09 3.28
CA GLU A 82 -3.95 -8.95 3.21
C GLU A 82 -5.23 -8.12 3.03
N SER A 83 -5.34 -6.97 3.73
CA SER A 83 -6.48 -6.08 3.54
C SER A 83 -6.54 -5.55 2.10
N TRP A 84 -5.40 -5.18 1.51
CA TRP A 84 -5.36 -4.73 0.11
C TRP A 84 -5.84 -5.83 -0.84
N ASN A 85 -5.38 -7.07 -0.62
CA ASN A 85 -5.78 -8.23 -1.41
C ASN A 85 -7.29 -8.50 -1.33
N ASP A 86 -7.87 -8.35 -0.14
CA ASP A 86 -9.31 -8.50 0.07
C ASP A 86 -10.11 -7.41 -0.68
N PHE A 87 -9.64 -6.16 -0.69
CA PHE A 87 -10.27 -5.09 -1.47
C PHE A 87 -10.25 -5.36 -2.97
N VAL A 88 -9.10 -5.81 -3.51
CA VAL A 88 -8.98 -6.14 -4.94
C VAL A 88 -9.88 -7.32 -5.30
N THR A 89 -9.85 -8.38 -4.50
CA THR A 89 -10.64 -9.60 -4.74
C THR A 89 -12.13 -9.33 -4.62
N SER A 90 -12.57 -8.59 -3.60
CA SER A 90 -13.98 -8.21 -3.43
C SER A 90 -14.52 -7.32 -4.57
N ARG A 91 -13.66 -6.54 -5.23
CA ARG A 91 -14.06 -5.79 -6.44
C ARG A 91 -14.20 -6.69 -7.66
N LYS A 92 -13.33 -7.69 -7.82
CA LYS A 92 -13.41 -8.67 -8.93
C LYS A 92 -14.70 -9.50 -8.84
N THR A 93 -15.04 -9.98 -7.64
CA THR A 93 -16.26 -10.78 -7.42
C THR A 93 -17.53 -9.97 -7.68
N ARG A 94 -17.59 -8.70 -7.25
CA ARG A 94 -18.74 -7.80 -7.53
C ARG A 94 -18.98 -7.54 -9.02
N LYS A 95 -17.92 -7.47 -9.84
CA LYS A 95 -18.08 -7.36 -11.30
C LYS A 95 -18.62 -8.64 -11.92
N LYS A 96 -18.12 -9.81 -11.53
CA LYS A 96 -18.66 -11.10 -12.00
C LYS A 96 -20.15 -11.25 -11.66
N PHE A 97 -20.55 -10.86 -10.46
CA PHE A 97 -21.95 -10.94 -10.03
C PHE A 97 -22.89 -9.99 -10.80
N LYS A 98 -22.37 -8.86 -11.32
CA LYS A 98 -23.13 -7.93 -12.18
C LYS A 98 -23.19 -8.34 -13.65
N ILE A 99 -22.32 -9.25 -14.10
CA ILE A 99 -22.31 -9.77 -15.49
C ILE A 99 -23.15 -11.06 -15.61
N GLY A 100 -23.45 -11.72 -14.49
CA GLY A 100 -24.30 -12.92 -14.42
C GLY A 100 -25.76 -12.68 -14.06
N LYS A 101 -26.28 -11.45 -14.24
CA LYS A 101 -27.70 -11.10 -14.14
C LYS A 101 -28.13 -10.33 -15.37
#